data_AF-A0A8C2BDR6-F1
#
_entry.id   AF-A0A8C2BDR6-F1
#
_cell.length_a   1.000
_cell.length_b   1.000
_cell.length_c   1.000
_cell.angle_alpha   90.00
_cell.angle_beta   90.00
_cell.angle_gamma   90.00
#
_symmetry.space_group_name_H-M   'P 1'
#
loop_
_entity.id
_entity.type
_entity.pdbx_description
1 polymer ?
#
loop_
_entity_poly.entity_id
_entity_poly.type
_entity_poly.pdbx_seq_one_letter_code
_entity_poly.pdbx_strand_id
1 'polypeptide(L)'
;MAVLCCTSMQLLLVALAALAGICLGGSDGPRGVALPFVFDPKATCDPPCKHAGICIRKNSCFCSRGYEGETCQYANCYPKCKNGGECLRPGKCRCPSGFGGKYCHKVVCDGGCWNGGECIAVNGEAKCICPSSWTGSRCQDAICPQGCRNGGSCVAPGICSCPEGWLGGACHTAVCKKPCVNGGKCVSPNTCRCRAPFSGPQCEERKKLY
;
A
#
# COMPACT_ATOMS: atom_id res chain seq x y z
N MET A 1 -16.42 -1.54 -65.73
CA MET A 1 -17.67 -0.85 -66.12
C MET A 1 -17.30 0.62 -66.30
N ALA A 2 -16.86 1.02 -67.50
CA ALA A 2 -17.65 1.79 -68.49
C ALA A 2 -18.06 3.17 -67.90
N VAL A 3 -17.73 4.34 -68.45
CA VAL A 3 -17.84 4.78 -69.86
C VAL A 3 -16.92 5.99 -70.15
N LEU A 4 -16.45 6.00 -71.41
CA LEU A 4 -15.77 6.97 -72.27
C LEU A 4 -16.09 8.48 -72.11
N CYS A 5 -15.12 9.34 -72.45
CA CYS A 5 -15.19 10.12 -73.70
C CYS A 5 -13.80 10.68 -74.10
N CYS A 6 -13.21 10.07 -75.13
CA CYS A 6 -12.13 10.61 -75.94
C CYS A 6 -12.64 10.54 -77.38
N THR A 7 -12.73 11.67 -78.08
CA THR A 7 -12.92 11.70 -79.54
C THR A 7 -12.11 12.81 -80.17
N SER A 8 -11.26 12.39 -81.12
CA SER A 8 -10.58 13.09 -82.22
C SER A 8 -11.48 14.12 -82.96
N MET A 9 -11.03 15.05 -83.82
CA MET A 9 -10.01 14.94 -84.88
C MET A 9 -9.81 16.31 -85.58
N GLN A 10 -8.53 16.70 -85.80
CA GLN A 10 -7.90 17.41 -86.94
C GLN A 10 -8.33 18.82 -87.46
N LEU A 11 -7.31 19.71 -87.58
CA LEU A 11 -6.86 20.60 -88.70
C LEU A 11 -6.18 21.87 -88.08
N LEU A 12 -5.05 22.48 -88.50
CA LEU A 12 -4.10 22.36 -89.61
C LEU A 12 -2.87 23.29 -89.32
N LEU A 13 -1.66 22.92 -89.81
CA LEU A 13 -0.45 23.73 -90.18
C LEU A 13 0.58 24.27 -89.14
N VAL A 14 1.74 23.56 -89.13
CA VAL A 14 3.13 24.01 -89.40
C VAL A 14 3.71 25.27 -88.71
N ALA A 15 4.68 25.06 -87.82
CA ALA A 15 6.00 25.73 -87.86
C ALA A 15 7.03 25.02 -86.95
N LEU A 16 8.11 24.51 -87.56
CA LEU A 16 9.34 24.07 -86.91
C LEU A 16 10.16 25.29 -86.49
N ALA A 17 10.49 25.41 -85.20
CA ALA A 17 11.68 26.13 -84.74
C ALA A 17 12.16 25.53 -83.43
N ALA A 18 13.35 24.95 -83.48
CA ALA A 18 14.09 24.43 -82.35
C ALA A 18 14.50 25.57 -81.40
N LEU A 19 14.39 25.37 -80.09
CA LEU A 19 15.31 25.94 -79.09
C LEU A 19 15.31 25.02 -77.85
N ALA A 20 16.47 24.44 -77.58
CA ALA A 20 16.78 23.78 -76.33
C ALA A 20 16.69 24.78 -75.16
N GLY A 21 16.15 24.36 -74.02
CA GLY A 21 16.02 25.26 -72.87
C GLY A 21 15.49 24.61 -71.58
N ILE A 22 16.39 23.89 -70.90
CA ILE A 22 16.46 23.68 -69.44
C ILE A 22 15.30 22.92 -68.77
N CYS A 23 15.53 21.64 -68.45
CA CYS A 23 14.86 20.97 -67.34
C CYS A 23 15.27 21.65 -66.02
N LEU A 24 14.44 22.56 -65.50
CA LEU A 24 14.47 22.91 -64.09
C LEU A 24 13.41 22.05 -63.39
N GLY A 25 13.89 21.06 -62.64
CA GLY A 25 13.05 20.23 -61.79
C GLY A 25 12.27 21.09 -60.81
N GLY A 26 10.96 21.13 -60.96
CA GLY A 26 10.04 21.47 -59.89
C GLY A 26 9.80 20.20 -59.08
N SER A 27 10.41 20.11 -57.90
CA SER A 27 10.09 19.07 -56.92
C SER A 27 8.66 19.31 -56.44
N ASP A 28 7.72 18.46 -56.86
CA ASP A 28 6.36 18.38 -56.30
C ASP A 28 6.42 17.83 -54.87
N GLY A 29 6.90 18.65 -53.94
CA GLY A 29 6.66 18.46 -52.51
C GLY A 29 5.22 18.81 -52.19
N PRO A 30 4.49 17.99 -51.40
CA PRO A 30 3.07 18.24 -51.15
C PRO A 30 2.88 19.57 -50.42
N ARG A 31 1.87 20.32 -50.87
CA ARG A 31 1.33 21.52 -50.22
C ARG A 31 0.83 21.15 -48.82
N GLY A 32 1.72 21.17 -47.85
CA GLY A 32 1.38 21.06 -46.44
C GLY A 32 0.55 22.27 -46.05
N VAL A 33 -0.69 22.03 -45.61
CA VAL A 33 -1.47 23.01 -44.86
C VAL A 33 -0.61 23.42 -43.67
N ALA A 34 -0.21 24.69 -43.60
CA ALA A 34 0.45 25.25 -42.44
C ALA A 34 -0.55 25.24 -41.28
N LEU A 35 -0.60 24.13 -40.55
CA LEU A 35 -1.18 24.14 -39.21
C LEU A 35 -0.36 25.13 -38.38
N PRO A 36 -0.96 25.90 -37.46
CA PRO A 36 -0.26 26.93 -36.67
C PRO A 36 0.68 26.33 -35.61
N PHE A 37 1.10 25.08 -35.77
CA PHE A 37 2.15 24.47 -34.99
C PHE A 37 3.49 24.92 -35.58
N VAL A 38 3.99 26.05 -35.08
CA VAL A 38 5.36 26.52 -35.34
C VAL A 38 6.31 25.47 -34.77
N PHE A 39 6.68 24.51 -35.61
CA PHE A 39 7.70 23.53 -35.35
C PHE A 39 8.96 24.01 -36.07
N ASP A 40 9.93 24.54 -35.32
CA ASP A 40 11.23 24.92 -35.86
C ASP A 40 12.15 23.70 -35.88
N PRO A 41 12.49 23.12 -37.05
CA PRO A 41 13.35 21.95 -37.13
C PRO A 41 14.77 22.17 -36.58
N LYS A 42 15.18 23.44 -36.40
CA LYS A 42 16.47 23.83 -35.82
C LYS A 42 16.34 24.25 -34.34
N ALA A 43 15.18 24.03 -33.71
CA ALA A 43 14.99 24.35 -32.30
C ALA A 43 15.96 23.56 -31.42
N THR A 44 16.74 24.28 -30.61
CA THR A 44 17.61 23.70 -29.60
C THR A 44 17.06 24.04 -28.21
N CYS A 45 17.02 23.03 -27.35
CA CYS A 45 16.65 23.16 -25.96
C CYS A 45 17.85 22.78 -25.09
N ASP A 46 18.27 23.69 -24.23
CA ASP A 46 19.27 23.43 -23.18
C ASP A 46 18.73 24.01 -21.86
N PRO A 47 18.35 23.17 -20.88
CA PRO A 47 18.46 21.70 -20.85
C PRO A 47 17.51 20.96 -21.82
N PRO A 48 17.81 19.69 -22.18
CA PRO A 48 16.99 18.92 -23.12
C PRO A 48 15.63 18.53 -22.53
N CYS A 49 14.62 18.40 -23.40
CA CYS A 49 13.29 17.92 -23.03
C CYS A 49 13.36 16.46 -22.54
N LYS A 50 12.77 16.17 -21.37
CA LYS A 50 12.70 14.84 -20.77
C LYS A 50 11.49 14.05 -21.27
N HIS A 51 11.44 12.75 -20.94
CA HIS A 51 10.31 11.86 -21.19
C HIS A 51 9.76 11.89 -22.63
N ALA A 52 10.67 11.91 -23.62
CA ALA A 52 10.33 12.02 -25.04
C ALA A 52 9.51 13.28 -25.40
N GLY A 53 9.73 14.39 -24.69
CA GLY A 53 9.28 15.71 -25.14
C GLY A 53 10.06 16.16 -26.37
N ILE A 54 9.41 16.94 -27.24
CA ILE A 54 10.00 17.44 -28.50
C ILE A 54 10.28 18.94 -28.36
N CYS A 55 11.48 19.39 -28.70
CA CYS A 55 11.81 20.82 -28.71
C CYS A 55 11.15 21.49 -29.92
N ILE A 56 10.24 22.45 -29.69
CA ILE A 56 9.46 23.10 -30.77
C ILE A 56 9.96 24.52 -31.08
N ARG A 57 10.58 25.18 -30.10
CA ARG A 57 11.23 26.49 -30.20
C ARG A 57 12.39 26.53 -29.20
N LYS A 58 13.24 27.57 -29.27
CA LYS A 58 14.34 27.79 -28.31
C LYS A 58 13.82 27.66 -26.87
N ASN A 59 14.32 26.65 -26.14
CA ASN A 59 13.94 26.32 -24.75
C ASN A 59 12.42 26.12 -24.52
N SER A 60 11.67 25.67 -25.53
CA SER A 60 10.25 25.36 -25.41
C SER A 60 9.99 23.91 -25.82
N CYS A 61 9.57 23.09 -24.85
CA CYS A 61 9.28 21.68 -25.05
C CYS A 61 7.77 21.44 -25.24
N PHE A 62 7.43 20.62 -26.23
CA PHE A 62 6.12 19.99 -26.36
C PHE A 62 6.15 18.63 -25.69
N CYS A 63 5.38 18.47 -24.62
CA CYS A 63 5.46 17.28 -23.77
C CYS A 63 4.63 16.11 -24.30
N SER A 64 5.20 14.92 -24.15
CA SER A 64 4.48 13.66 -24.36
C SER A 64 3.30 13.54 -23.40
N ARG A 65 2.30 12.74 -23.79
CA ARG A 65 1.04 12.58 -23.02
C ARG A 65 1.31 12.22 -21.56
N GLY A 66 0.75 13.02 -20.65
CA GLY A 66 0.87 12.80 -19.20
C GLY A 66 2.15 13.36 -18.59
N TYR A 67 2.90 14.20 -19.29
CA TYR A 67 4.04 14.94 -18.73
C TYR A 67 3.84 16.45 -18.89
N GLU A 68 4.40 17.22 -17.97
CA GLU A 68 4.29 18.68 -17.92
C GLU A 68 5.56 19.32 -17.32
N GLY A 69 5.58 20.66 -17.33
CA GLY A 69 6.75 21.47 -16.95
C GLY A 69 7.57 21.92 -18.16
N GLU A 70 8.48 22.86 -17.92
CA GLU A 70 9.28 23.53 -18.97
C GLU A 70 10.14 22.56 -19.79
N THR A 71 10.61 21.48 -19.16
CA THR A 71 11.39 20.42 -19.80
C THR A 71 10.66 19.08 -19.79
N CYS A 72 9.34 19.07 -19.58
CA CYS A 72 8.54 17.85 -19.43
C CYS A 72 9.03 16.95 -18.28
N GLN A 73 9.57 17.57 -17.23
CA GLN A 73 10.18 16.88 -16.11
C GLN A 73 9.16 16.25 -15.14
N TYR A 74 7.93 16.79 -15.08
CA TYR A 74 6.92 16.35 -14.14
C TYR A 74 5.95 15.39 -14.80
N ALA A 75 5.70 14.24 -14.16
CA ALA A 75 4.64 13.34 -14.57
C ALA A 75 3.30 13.84 -14.01
N ASN A 76 2.27 13.87 -14.85
CA ASN A 76 0.91 14.16 -14.47
C ASN A 76 0.17 12.85 -14.12
N CYS A 77 -0.14 12.70 -12.83
CA CYS A 77 -0.96 11.61 -12.32
C CYS A 77 -2.40 12.08 -12.15
N TYR A 78 -3.32 11.50 -12.94
CA TYR A 78 -4.76 11.66 -12.74
C TYR A 78 -5.43 10.29 -12.53
N PRO A 79 -6.15 10.06 -11.42
CA PRO A 79 -6.32 10.96 -10.27
C PRO A 79 -5.00 11.27 -9.55
N LYS A 80 -4.94 12.44 -8.88
CA LYS A 80 -3.76 12.86 -8.10
C LYS A 80 -3.46 11.82 -7.00
N CYS A 81 -2.17 11.58 -6.76
CA CYS A 81 -1.70 10.75 -5.65
C CYS A 81 -2.16 11.39 -4.32
N LYS A 82 -2.82 10.60 -3.47
CA LYS A 82 -3.30 11.06 -2.15
C LYS A 82 -2.25 10.83 -1.06
N ASN A 83 -2.51 11.38 0.12
CA ASN A 83 -1.75 11.11 1.37
C ASN A 83 -0.24 11.33 1.23
N GLY A 84 0.18 12.35 0.46
CA GLY A 84 1.61 12.64 0.25
C GLY A 84 2.32 11.73 -0.75
N GLY A 85 1.59 10.93 -1.54
CA GLY A 85 2.18 10.10 -2.58
C GLY A 85 2.85 10.90 -3.72
N GLU A 86 3.96 10.38 -4.23
CA GLU A 86 4.75 10.99 -5.30
C GLU A 86 4.36 10.40 -6.66
N CYS A 87 4.14 11.24 -7.67
CA CYS A 87 3.86 10.77 -9.03
C CYS A 87 5.17 10.38 -9.75
N LEU A 88 5.34 9.08 -10.04
CA LEU A 88 6.56 8.59 -10.69
C LEU A 88 6.49 8.64 -12.22
N ARG A 89 5.31 8.35 -12.74
CA ARG A 89 5.00 8.34 -14.18
C ARG A 89 3.48 8.42 -14.33
N PRO A 90 2.95 8.74 -15.52
CA PRO A 90 1.51 8.88 -15.74
C PRO A 90 0.71 7.72 -15.14
N GLY A 91 -0.15 8.05 -14.18
CA GLY A 91 -1.03 7.08 -13.50
C GLY A 91 -0.36 6.10 -12.52
N LYS A 92 0.92 6.27 -12.17
CA LYS A 92 1.62 5.46 -11.15
C LYS A 92 2.17 6.34 -10.03
N CYS A 93 1.64 6.14 -8.83
CA CYS A 93 2.09 6.78 -7.61
C CYS A 93 3.06 5.89 -6.82
N ARG A 94 4.04 6.51 -6.15
CA ARG A 94 4.78 5.94 -5.03
C ARG A 94 4.04 6.35 -3.76
N CYS A 95 3.58 5.37 -2.99
CA CYS A 95 2.86 5.64 -1.76
C CYS A 95 3.82 5.69 -0.57
N PRO A 96 3.58 6.60 0.39
CA PRO A 96 4.31 6.57 1.65
C PRO A 96 3.91 5.35 2.48
N SER A 97 4.73 5.03 3.47
CA SER A 97 4.46 3.98 4.45
C SER A 97 3.09 4.17 5.07
N GLY A 98 2.33 3.08 5.21
CA GLY A 98 0.96 3.15 5.73
C GLY A 98 -0.12 3.36 4.66
N PHE A 99 0.24 3.56 3.40
CA PHE A 99 -0.72 3.82 2.33
C PHE A 99 -0.48 2.95 1.08
N GLY A 100 -1.55 2.72 0.33
CA GLY A 100 -1.52 1.88 -0.86
C GLY A 100 -2.67 2.12 -1.83
N GLY A 101 -2.78 1.22 -2.80
CA GLY A 101 -3.66 1.37 -3.95
C GLY A 101 -3.06 2.26 -5.04
N LYS A 102 -3.72 2.28 -6.21
CA LYS A 102 -3.20 2.92 -7.44
C LYS A 102 -2.82 4.41 -7.27
N TYR A 103 -3.52 5.11 -6.39
CA TYR A 103 -3.32 6.53 -6.10
C TYR A 103 -3.19 6.82 -4.59
N CYS A 104 -2.68 5.85 -3.81
CA CYS A 104 -2.37 6.00 -2.38
C CYS A 104 -3.56 6.38 -1.50
N HIS A 105 -4.77 5.97 -1.90
CA HIS A 105 -6.01 6.27 -1.19
C HIS A 105 -6.39 5.23 -0.14
N LYS A 106 -5.80 4.04 -0.20
CA LYS A 106 -6.06 2.98 0.79
C LYS A 106 -5.07 3.13 1.92
N VAL A 107 -5.54 2.97 3.15
CA VAL A 107 -4.66 2.79 4.31
C VAL A 107 -4.21 1.33 4.33
N VAL A 108 -2.95 1.09 4.63
CA VAL A 108 -2.35 -0.23 4.67
C VAL A 108 -1.52 -0.33 5.95
N CYS A 109 -1.91 -1.23 6.85
CA CYS A 109 -1.18 -1.49 8.08
C CYS A 109 -0.15 -2.59 7.80
N ASP A 110 1.09 -2.39 8.23
CA ASP A 110 2.15 -3.36 7.98
C ASP A 110 1.84 -4.71 8.66
N GLY A 111 1.91 -5.78 7.88
CA GLY A 111 1.44 -7.11 8.27
C GLY A 111 -0.08 -7.26 8.55
N GLY A 112 -0.87 -6.19 8.44
CA GLY A 112 -2.31 -6.21 8.71
C GLY A 112 -2.69 -6.31 10.19
N CYS A 113 -3.97 -6.04 10.45
CA CYS A 113 -4.58 -6.10 11.78
C CYS A 113 -5.19 -7.49 12.03
N TRP A 114 -4.99 -8.03 13.22
CA TRP A 114 -5.43 -9.37 13.59
C TRP A 114 -6.75 -9.33 14.35
N ASN A 115 -7.38 -10.50 14.53
CA ASN A 115 -8.54 -10.70 15.39
C ASN A 115 -9.72 -9.75 15.11
N GLY A 116 -9.91 -9.36 13.85
CA GLY A 116 -10.98 -8.45 13.42
C GLY A 116 -10.66 -6.96 13.62
N GLY A 117 -9.41 -6.60 13.89
CA GLY A 117 -8.98 -5.21 13.94
C GLY A 117 -9.11 -4.50 12.59
N GLU A 118 -9.46 -3.21 12.63
CA GLU A 118 -9.63 -2.37 11.44
C GLU A 118 -8.40 -1.48 11.24
N CYS A 119 -7.89 -1.44 10.01
CA CYS A 119 -6.76 -0.59 9.66
C CYS A 119 -7.25 0.79 9.22
N ILE A 120 -6.91 1.83 9.99
CA ILE A 120 -7.31 3.21 9.71
C ILE A 120 -6.12 4.16 9.78
N ALA A 121 -6.26 5.36 9.22
CA ALA A 121 -5.27 6.41 9.35
C ALA A 121 -5.63 7.32 10.53
N VAL A 122 -4.77 7.38 11.55
CA VAL A 122 -4.90 8.28 12.71
C VAL A 122 -3.76 9.28 12.66
N ASN A 123 -4.07 10.57 12.54
CA ASN A 123 -3.07 11.65 12.43
C ASN A 123 -2.05 11.44 11.30
N GLY A 124 -2.46 10.83 10.19
CA GLY A 124 -1.60 10.55 9.03
C GLY A 124 -0.78 9.26 9.11
N GLU A 125 -0.91 8.48 10.20
CA GLU A 125 -0.24 7.18 10.38
C GLU A 125 -1.24 6.04 10.31
N ALA A 126 -0.88 4.94 9.65
CA ALA A 126 -1.69 3.72 9.64
C ALA A 126 -1.61 2.99 10.99
N LYS A 127 -2.76 2.80 11.64
CA LYS A 127 -2.89 2.11 12.93
C LYS A 127 -4.06 1.13 12.91
N CYS A 128 -3.92 0.06 13.68
CA CYS A 128 -5.00 -0.88 13.92
C CYS A 128 -5.88 -0.40 15.08
N ILE A 129 -7.18 -0.25 14.84
CA ILE A 129 -8.17 -0.18 15.92
C ILE A 129 -8.57 -1.61 16.27
N CYS A 130 -8.40 -1.96 17.53
CA CYS A 130 -8.69 -3.29 18.03
C CYS A 130 -10.11 -3.39 18.59
N PRO A 131 -10.76 -4.56 18.46
CA PRO A 131 -11.96 -4.86 19.22
C PRO A 131 -11.69 -4.77 20.73
N SER A 132 -12.73 -4.57 21.54
CA SER A 132 -12.63 -4.36 22.99
C SER A 132 -11.95 -5.49 23.78
N SER A 133 -11.82 -6.67 23.18
CA SER A 133 -11.20 -7.86 23.76
C SER A 133 -9.73 -8.08 23.36
N TRP A 134 -9.16 -7.20 22.53
CA TRP A 134 -7.80 -7.33 21.99
C TRP A 134 -7.03 -6.01 22.11
N THR A 135 -5.70 -6.10 22.15
CA THR A 135 -4.79 -4.97 22.26
C THR A 135 -3.48 -5.24 21.50
N GLY A 136 -2.55 -4.30 21.57
CA GLY A 136 -1.29 -4.33 20.83
C GLY A 136 -1.39 -3.60 19.48
N SER A 137 -0.23 -3.33 18.87
CA SER A 137 -0.13 -2.54 17.63
C SER A 137 -0.87 -3.15 16.44
N ARG A 138 -1.07 -4.48 16.44
CA ARG A 138 -1.77 -5.24 15.40
C ARG A 138 -2.94 -6.04 15.97
N CYS A 139 -3.41 -5.72 17.18
CA CYS A 139 -4.49 -6.45 17.85
C CYS A 139 -4.17 -7.92 18.12
N GLN A 140 -2.89 -8.24 18.32
CA GLN A 140 -2.41 -9.61 18.54
C GLN A 140 -2.57 -10.09 19.99
N ASP A 141 -2.67 -9.16 20.95
CA ASP A 141 -2.65 -9.49 22.38
C ASP A 141 -4.07 -9.58 22.92
N ALA A 142 -4.44 -10.70 23.52
CA ALA A 142 -5.75 -10.88 24.12
C ALA A 142 -5.85 -10.10 25.46
N ILE A 143 -7.03 -9.55 25.74
CA ILE A 143 -7.33 -8.89 27.02
C ILE A 143 -8.02 -9.87 27.95
N CYS A 144 -7.49 -10.02 29.17
CA CYS A 144 -8.12 -10.76 30.26
C CYS A 144 -8.50 -9.77 31.37
N PRO A 145 -9.77 -9.31 31.46
CA PRO A 145 -10.18 -8.23 32.37
C PRO A 145 -9.90 -8.50 33.85
N GLN A 146 -9.98 -9.76 34.27
CA GLN A 146 -9.69 -10.20 35.65
C GLN A 146 -8.19 -10.44 35.90
N GLY A 147 -7.37 -10.37 34.84
CA GLY A 147 -5.97 -10.76 34.82
C GLY A 147 -5.75 -12.26 34.99
N CYS A 148 -4.58 -12.73 34.56
CA CYS A 148 -4.12 -14.09 34.83
C CYS A 148 -3.12 -14.04 36.00
N ARG A 149 -3.48 -14.66 37.13
CA ARG A 149 -2.66 -14.64 38.35
C ARG A 149 -1.63 -15.75 38.35
N ASN A 150 -0.71 -15.70 39.32
CA ASN A 150 0.25 -16.77 39.62
C ASN A 150 1.08 -17.24 38.41
N GLY A 151 1.43 -16.33 37.50
CA GLY A 151 2.21 -16.63 36.30
C GLY A 151 1.38 -17.16 35.12
N GLY A 152 0.05 -17.10 35.18
CA GLY A 152 -0.80 -17.41 34.02
C GLY A 152 -0.64 -16.39 32.90
N SER A 153 -0.91 -16.82 31.67
CA SER A 153 -0.86 -15.96 30.47
C SER A 153 -2.22 -15.89 29.78
N CYS A 154 -2.60 -14.71 29.30
CA CYS A 154 -3.85 -14.53 28.55
C CYS A 154 -3.66 -15.07 27.14
N VAL A 155 -4.37 -16.15 26.79
CA VAL A 155 -4.23 -16.83 25.48
C VAL A 155 -5.38 -16.52 24.53
N ALA A 156 -6.52 -16.11 25.08
CA ALA A 156 -7.69 -15.65 24.35
C ALA A 156 -8.48 -14.70 25.26
N PRO A 157 -9.41 -13.91 24.72
CA PRO A 157 -10.23 -12.98 25.50
C PRO A 157 -10.86 -13.62 26.73
N GLY A 158 -10.47 -13.16 27.92
CA GLY A 158 -10.95 -13.70 29.20
C GLY A 158 -10.51 -15.14 29.53
N ILE A 159 -9.63 -15.75 28.74
CA ILE A 159 -9.14 -17.12 28.93
C ILE A 159 -7.66 -17.09 29.28
N CYS A 160 -7.35 -17.56 30.50
CA CYS A 160 -5.99 -17.71 30.99
C CYS A 160 -5.49 -19.15 30.79
N SER A 161 -4.28 -19.29 30.27
CA SER A 161 -3.48 -20.50 30.39
C SER A 161 -2.76 -20.49 31.73
N CYS A 162 -3.04 -21.48 32.57
CA CYS A 162 -2.51 -21.56 33.93
C CYS A 162 -1.28 -22.48 34.00
N PRO A 163 -0.27 -22.12 34.81
CA PRO A 163 0.86 -23.00 35.08
C PRO A 163 0.43 -24.22 35.90
N GLU A 164 1.26 -25.27 35.91
CA GLU A 164 0.96 -26.51 36.64
C GLU A 164 0.64 -26.22 38.12
N GLY A 165 -0.43 -26.84 38.61
CA GLY A 165 -0.88 -26.67 39.99
C GLY A 165 -1.78 -25.45 40.24
N TRP A 166 -2.18 -24.72 39.19
CA TRP A 166 -3.16 -23.64 39.27
C TRP A 166 -4.35 -23.88 38.34
N LEU A 167 -5.55 -23.48 38.79
CA LEU A 167 -6.81 -23.62 38.07
C LEU A 167 -7.71 -22.38 38.24
N GLY A 168 -8.83 -22.40 37.53
CA GLY A 168 -9.83 -21.34 37.49
C GLY A 168 -9.56 -20.32 36.37
N GLY A 169 -10.58 -19.55 35.99
CA GLY A 169 -10.50 -18.63 34.84
C GLY A 169 -9.42 -17.54 34.94
N ALA A 170 -8.96 -17.24 36.16
CA ALA A 170 -7.88 -16.28 36.43
C ALA A 170 -6.64 -16.94 37.08
N CYS A 171 -6.51 -18.27 37.02
CA CYS A 171 -5.42 -19.04 37.64
C CYS A 171 -5.25 -18.77 39.15
N HIS A 172 -6.36 -18.57 39.86
CA HIS A 172 -6.35 -18.17 41.28
C HIS A 172 -6.52 -19.35 42.25
N THR A 173 -6.93 -20.52 41.76
CA THR A 173 -7.17 -21.70 42.59
C THR A 173 -5.93 -22.58 42.59
N ALA A 174 -5.28 -22.74 43.75
CA ALA A 174 -4.17 -23.68 43.90
C ALA A 174 -4.69 -25.13 43.92
N VAL A 175 -3.94 -26.04 43.32
CA VAL A 175 -4.22 -27.48 43.28
C VAL A 175 -3.16 -28.22 44.09
N CYS A 176 -3.64 -29.05 45.00
CA CYS A 176 -2.80 -29.98 45.76
C CYS A 176 -3.11 -31.39 45.23
N LYS A 177 -2.12 -32.07 44.65
CA LYS A 177 -2.26 -33.44 44.10
C LYS A 177 -2.78 -34.41 45.16
N LYS A 178 -2.34 -34.21 46.41
CA LYS A 178 -2.91 -34.86 47.59
C LYS A 178 -3.73 -33.82 48.37
N PRO A 179 -4.98 -34.12 48.75
CA PRO A 179 -5.83 -33.16 49.42
C PRO A 179 -5.29 -32.79 50.81
N CYS A 180 -5.46 -31.54 51.21
CA CYS A 180 -5.21 -31.12 52.59
C CYS A 180 -6.32 -31.66 53.49
N VAL A 181 -5.97 -32.43 54.52
CA VAL A 181 -6.92 -33.02 55.46
C VAL A 181 -7.11 -32.14 56.70
N ASN A 182 -7.99 -32.56 57.62
CA ASN A 182 -8.21 -31.90 58.92
C ASN A 182 -8.52 -30.39 58.84
N GLY A 183 -9.21 -29.97 57.77
CA GLY A 183 -9.59 -28.56 57.53
C GLY A 183 -8.46 -27.67 57.03
N GLY A 184 -7.34 -28.25 56.57
CA GLY A 184 -6.31 -27.52 55.84
C GLY A 184 -6.82 -26.96 54.51
N LYS A 185 -6.21 -25.87 54.03
CA LYS A 185 -6.52 -25.27 52.72
C LYS A 185 -5.29 -25.29 51.82
N CYS A 186 -5.47 -25.67 50.56
CA CYS A 186 -4.43 -25.55 49.55
C CYS A 186 -4.22 -24.06 49.23
N VAL A 187 -3.01 -23.54 49.45
CA VAL A 187 -2.70 -22.11 49.26
C VAL A 187 -1.74 -21.84 48.12
N SER A 188 -0.95 -22.86 47.74
CA SER A 188 -0.09 -22.89 46.56
C SER A 188 0.05 -24.34 46.10
N PRO A 189 0.58 -24.61 44.88
CA PRO A 189 0.71 -25.96 44.37
C PRO A 189 1.34 -26.92 45.38
N ASN A 190 0.61 -27.98 45.74
CA ASN A 190 1.00 -28.99 46.73
C ASN A 190 1.40 -28.45 48.12
N THR A 191 0.98 -27.24 48.50
CA THR A 191 1.26 -26.64 49.80
C THR A 191 -0.03 -26.39 50.57
N CYS A 192 -0.15 -27.07 51.71
CA CYS A 192 -1.30 -26.94 52.60
C CYS A 192 -1.01 -25.93 53.71
N ARG A 193 -1.95 -25.00 53.91
CA ARG A 193 -2.02 -24.19 55.12
C ARG A 193 -2.88 -24.93 56.14
N CYS A 194 -2.23 -25.44 57.18
CA CYS A 194 -2.89 -26.23 58.23
C CYS A 194 -3.60 -25.36 59.27
N ARG A 195 -4.71 -25.87 59.78
CA ARG A 195 -5.41 -25.30 60.94
C ARG A 195 -4.83 -25.92 62.20
N ALA A 196 -4.51 -25.12 63.21
CA ALA A 196 -4.06 -25.63 64.50
C ALA A 196 -5.14 -26.57 65.12
N PRO A 197 -4.75 -27.68 65.79
CA PRO A 197 -3.38 -28.08 66.14
C PRO A 197 -2.68 -28.96 65.07
N PHE A 198 -3.11 -28.98 63.81
CA PHE A 198 -2.54 -29.89 62.81
C PHE A 198 -1.28 -29.35 62.11
N SER A 199 -0.42 -30.25 61.64
CA SER A 199 0.82 -30.01 60.87
C SER A 199 1.10 -31.14 59.89
N GLY A 200 2.23 -31.06 59.18
CA GLY A 200 2.59 -31.99 58.11
C GLY A 200 2.25 -31.42 56.72
N PRO A 201 2.74 -32.04 55.64
CA PRO A 201 2.55 -31.57 54.27
C PRO A 201 1.08 -31.60 53.82
N GLN A 202 0.24 -32.46 54.40
CA GLN A 202 -1.20 -32.56 54.14
C GLN A 202 -2.05 -32.18 55.36
N CYS A 203 -1.45 -31.70 56.44
CA CYS A 203 -2.12 -31.43 57.72
C CYS A 203 -2.63 -32.71 58.42
N GLU A 204 -1.96 -33.83 58.20
CA GLU A 204 -2.28 -35.15 58.71
C GLU A 204 -1.83 -35.38 60.16
N GLU A 205 -0.83 -34.64 60.63
CA GLU A 205 -0.25 -34.79 61.96
C GLU A 205 -0.95 -33.87 62.96
N ARG A 206 -1.29 -34.37 64.15
CA ARG A 206 -1.76 -33.53 65.26
C ARG A 206 -0.59 -33.15 66.15
N LYS A 207 -0.29 -31.85 66.29
CA LYS A 207 0.68 -31.38 67.28
C LYS A 207 0.18 -31.70 68.67
N LYS A 208 0.98 -32.45 69.44
CA LYS A 208 0.77 -32.60 70.89
C LYS A 208 1.24 -31.30 71.54
N LEU A 209 0.33 -30.58 72.20
CA LEU A 209 0.73 -29.54 73.14
C LEU A 209 1.28 -30.26 74.37
N TYR A 210 2.55 -30.01 74.68
CA TYR A 210 3.19 -30.38 75.94
C TYR A 210 3.15 -29.20 76.90
#